data_AF-A0A3P9GZA5-F1
#
_entry.id   AF-A0A3P9GZA5-F1
#
_cell.length_a   1.000
_cell.length_b   1.000
_cell.length_c   1.000
_cell.angle_alpha   90.00
_cell.angle_beta   90.00
_cell.angle_gamma   90.00
#
_symmetry.space_group_name_H-M   'P 1'
#
loop_
_entity.id
_entity.type
_entity.pdbx_description
1 polymer ?
#
loop_
_entity_poly.entity_id
_entity_poly.type
_entity_poly.pdbx_seq_one_letter_code
_entity_poly.pdbx_strand_id
1 'polypeptide(L)'
;LMDLLLLMRHLFGSAAPFLRKSEMERLEAQTRPFDMKRACFVPDPEVEFVKATIASRDGDKVTVETADGKTVTVKEVDVHPQNPPKFDKIEDMAMFTFLHEPAVLFNLKERYATWMIYTYSGLFCVTVNPYKWLPVYDKLVVAAYRGKKRSEAPPHIFSISDNAYQYMLSDRENQSILITGESGAGKTVNTKRVIQYFASIAAASGKKDPSQEKKGTLEDQIIQANPALEAFGNAKTIRNDNSSRFGKFIRIHFGVSGKLSSADIETYLLEKSRVTYQLKAERDYHIFYQILSQQKPELLEMLLITNNPYDYAYISQGETTVASISDSEELMATDEAFDVLGFTQEEKNGIYKLTGAIMHYGNLKFKQKQREEQAEPDGTEDVDKAAYLMGLNSADIIKGLCHPRVKVGNEWVTKGQSVQQVYYSVGALAKSVYEKMFLWMVVRINQSLDTKQPPDEQEAKSEY
;
A
#
# COMPACT_ATOMS: atom_id res chain seq x y z
N LEU A 1 37.65 20.67 4.64
CA LEU A 1 37.41 19.27 5.07
C LEU A 1 36.63 19.20 6.39
N MET A 2 36.99 19.95 7.44
CA MET A 2 36.14 20.04 8.66
C MET A 2 34.78 20.73 8.41
N ASP A 3 34.70 21.69 7.48
CA ASP A 3 33.49 22.50 7.25
C ASP A 3 32.30 21.77 6.59
N LEU A 4 32.52 20.77 5.74
CA LEU A 4 31.44 20.07 5.01
C LEU A 4 30.77 18.94 5.81
N LEU A 5 31.54 18.29 6.69
CA LEU A 5 31.07 17.24 7.61
C LEU A 5 30.16 17.86 8.70
N LEU A 6 30.51 19.07 9.14
CA LEU A 6 29.66 19.93 9.97
C LEU A 6 28.40 20.38 9.22
N LEU A 7 28.50 20.74 7.93
CA LEU A 7 27.36 21.18 7.12
C LEU A 7 26.26 20.10 6.99
N MET A 8 26.64 18.85 6.70
CA MET A 8 25.68 17.74 6.56
C MET A 8 25.04 17.32 7.88
N ARG A 9 25.81 17.27 8.98
CA ARG A 9 25.24 17.03 10.32
C ARG A 9 24.36 18.19 10.78
N HIS A 10 24.67 19.42 10.38
CA HIS A 10 23.85 20.59 10.66
C HIS A 10 22.54 20.59 9.85
N LEU A 11 22.56 20.08 8.61
CA LEU A 11 21.38 20.01 7.74
C LEU A 11 20.46 18.83 8.07
N PHE A 12 21.01 17.63 8.23
CA PHE A 12 20.23 16.40 8.39
C PHE A 12 20.20 15.84 9.81
N GLY A 13 20.94 16.44 10.75
CA GLY A 13 20.97 16.00 12.15
C GLY A 13 21.42 14.56 12.32
N SER A 14 20.68 13.80 13.13
CA SER A 14 20.87 12.36 13.36
C SER A 14 20.67 11.50 12.11
N ALA A 15 20.02 12.01 11.06
CA ALA A 15 19.78 11.29 9.82
C ALA A 15 21.00 11.24 8.89
N ALA A 16 21.98 12.14 9.06
CA ALA A 16 23.10 12.28 8.14
C ALA A 16 23.82 10.95 7.81
N PRO A 17 24.17 10.08 8.78
CA PRO A 17 24.88 8.83 8.50
C PRO A 17 24.07 7.83 7.66
N PHE A 18 22.74 7.95 7.65
CA PHE A 18 21.81 7.09 6.91
C PHE A 18 21.48 7.63 5.51
N LEU A 19 21.92 8.84 5.18
CA LEU A 19 21.70 9.47 3.87
C LEU A 19 22.97 9.50 3.03
N ARG A 20 24.10 9.88 3.63
CA ARG A 20 25.40 9.99 2.95
C ARG A 20 26.54 9.72 3.92
N LYS A 21 27.53 8.93 3.47
CA LYS A 21 28.79 8.74 4.20
C LYS A 21 29.62 10.00 4.28
N SER A 22 30.45 10.10 5.30
CA SER A 22 31.36 11.25 5.45
C SER A 22 32.32 11.35 4.26
N GLU A 23 32.80 12.56 3.97
CA GLU A 23 33.80 12.75 2.90
C GLU A 23 35.07 11.92 3.14
N MET A 24 35.46 11.76 4.41
CA MET A 24 36.60 10.93 4.80
C MET A 24 36.38 9.46 4.44
N GLU A 25 35.27 8.86 4.87
CA GLU A 25 34.92 7.45 4.51
C GLU A 25 34.80 7.27 2.99
N ARG A 26 34.28 8.27 2.27
CA ARG A 26 34.17 8.24 0.82
C ARG A 26 35.55 8.28 0.15
N LEU A 27 36.42 9.17 0.59
CA LEU A 27 37.78 9.29 0.04
C LEU A 27 38.58 8.02 0.30
N GLU A 28 38.51 7.47 1.50
CA GLU A 28 39.13 6.18 1.85
C GLU A 28 38.62 5.05 0.94
N ALA A 29 37.30 4.94 0.74
CA ALA A 29 36.73 3.93 -0.15
C ALA A 29 37.15 4.11 -1.62
N GLN A 30 37.25 5.36 -2.10
CA GLN A 30 37.63 5.68 -3.48
C GLN A 30 39.11 5.47 -3.78
N THR A 31 39.97 5.54 -2.75
CA THR A 31 41.43 5.38 -2.88
C THR A 31 41.91 3.94 -2.71
N ARG A 32 41.01 2.98 -2.44
CA ARG A 32 41.38 1.56 -2.28
C ARG A 32 42.06 1.02 -3.56
N PRO A 33 43.09 0.16 -3.44
CA PRO A 33 43.71 -0.49 -4.58
C PRO A 33 42.68 -1.28 -5.40
N PHE A 34 42.74 -1.16 -6.72
CA PHE A 34 41.79 -1.84 -7.62
C PHE A 34 42.44 -2.15 -8.96
N ASP A 35 42.40 -3.42 -9.35
CA ASP A 35 42.83 -3.87 -10.67
C ASP A 35 41.61 -4.07 -11.58
N MET A 36 41.39 -3.11 -12.48
CA MET A 36 40.26 -3.12 -13.41
C MET A 36 40.28 -4.31 -14.39
N LYS A 37 41.44 -4.91 -14.66
CA LYS A 37 41.53 -6.05 -15.60
C LYS A 37 41.23 -7.38 -14.92
N ARG A 38 41.31 -7.44 -13.59
CA ARG A 38 41.14 -8.68 -12.80
C ARG A 38 39.88 -8.70 -11.96
N ALA A 39 39.41 -7.55 -11.46
CA ALA A 39 38.24 -7.50 -10.60
C ALA A 39 36.95 -7.73 -11.40
N CYS A 40 36.22 -8.80 -11.06
CA CYS A 40 35.00 -9.20 -11.74
C CYS A 40 33.92 -9.70 -10.74
N PHE A 41 32.72 -9.90 -11.25
CA PHE A 41 31.65 -10.65 -10.63
C PHE A 41 31.42 -11.91 -11.46
N VAL A 42 31.08 -13.01 -10.78
CA VAL A 42 30.71 -14.28 -11.41
C VAL A 42 29.45 -14.83 -10.74
N PRO A 43 28.65 -15.65 -11.44
CA PRO A 43 27.46 -16.27 -10.88
C PRO A 43 27.81 -17.17 -9.70
N ASP A 44 26.92 -17.21 -8.71
CA ASP A 44 27.01 -18.09 -7.55
C ASP A 44 25.64 -18.78 -7.33
N PRO A 45 25.58 -20.11 -7.16
CA PRO A 45 24.31 -20.83 -6.99
C PRO A 45 23.49 -20.46 -5.74
N GLU A 46 24.12 -19.90 -4.70
CA GLU A 46 23.45 -19.56 -3.44
C GLU A 46 23.15 -18.07 -3.31
N VAL A 47 24.07 -17.20 -3.73
CA VAL A 47 23.96 -15.75 -3.54
C VAL A 47 23.80 -14.96 -4.84
N GLU A 48 23.46 -15.66 -5.93
CA GLU A 48 23.29 -15.17 -7.31
C GLU A 48 24.59 -14.69 -7.96
N PHE A 49 25.34 -13.80 -7.30
CA PHE A 49 26.62 -13.28 -7.77
C PHE A 49 27.62 -13.07 -6.62
N VAL A 50 28.90 -13.32 -6.89
CA VAL A 50 30.02 -13.08 -5.96
C VAL A 50 31.10 -12.23 -6.60
N LYS A 51 31.80 -11.42 -5.79
CA LYS A 51 33.02 -10.72 -6.23
C LYS A 51 34.16 -11.72 -6.40
N ALA A 52 34.94 -11.58 -7.45
CA ALA A 52 36.08 -12.44 -7.73
C ALA A 52 37.24 -11.69 -8.39
N THR A 53 38.40 -12.33 -8.41
CA THR A 53 39.62 -11.86 -9.06
C THR A 53 40.05 -12.88 -10.11
N ILE A 54 40.22 -12.44 -11.36
CA ILE A 54 40.67 -13.31 -12.45
C ILE A 54 42.09 -13.81 -12.16
N ALA A 55 42.28 -15.13 -12.21
CA ALA A 55 43.57 -15.80 -12.09
C ALA A 55 44.14 -16.12 -13.48
N SER A 56 43.33 -16.69 -14.37
CA SER A 56 43.73 -17.00 -15.74
C SER A 56 42.55 -17.01 -16.72
N ARG A 57 42.87 -16.86 -18.01
CA ARG A 57 41.93 -17.00 -19.13
C ARG A 57 42.46 -18.06 -20.09
N ASP A 58 41.61 -19.02 -20.46
CA ASP A 58 41.89 -20.08 -21.42
C ASP A 58 40.71 -20.20 -22.41
N GLY A 59 40.80 -19.50 -23.53
CA GLY A 59 39.73 -19.43 -24.53
C GLY A 59 38.43 -18.86 -23.96
N ASP A 60 37.37 -19.67 -23.96
CA ASP A 60 36.04 -19.31 -23.43
C ASP A 60 35.89 -19.59 -21.92
N LYS A 61 36.96 -20.03 -21.25
CA LYS A 61 36.95 -20.35 -19.81
C LYS A 61 37.82 -19.38 -19.03
N VAL A 62 37.29 -18.92 -17.89
CA VAL A 62 37.97 -18.01 -16.97
C VAL A 62 38.05 -18.66 -15.61
N THR A 63 39.26 -18.80 -15.09
CA THR A 63 39.47 -19.25 -13.71
C THR A 63 39.57 -18.02 -12.82
N VAL A 64 38.68 -17.92 -11.84
CA VAL A 64 38.62 -16.81 -10.89
C VAL A 64 38.77 -17.31 -9.46
N GLU A 65 39.35 -16.48 -8.62
CA GLU A 65 39.37 -16.64 -7.17
C GLU A 65 38.28 -15.75 -6.56
N THR A 66 37.26 -16.36 -5.99
CA THR A 66 36.12 -15.66 -5.38
C THR A 66 36.51 -15.04 -4.04
N ALA A 67 35.74 -14.05 -3.59
CA ALA A 67 36.02 -13.34 -2.33
C ALA A 67 35.90 -14.22 -1.07
N ASP A 68 35.25 -15.39 -1.18
CA ASP A 68 35.21 -16.43 -0.14
C ASP A 68 36.37 -17.44 -0.23
N GLY A 69 37.35 -17.20 -1.12
CA GLY A 69 38.58 -17.98 -1.24
C GLY A 69 38.45 -19.26 -2.06
N LYS A 70 37.34 -19.45 -2.79
CA LYS A 70 37.17 -20.59 -3.69
C LYS A 70 37.76 -20.26 -5.07
N THR A 71 38.31 -21.27 -5.73
CA THR A 71 38.69 -21.16 -7.14
C THR A 71 37.63 -21.82 -7.99
N VAL A 72 37.04 -21.08 -8.92
CA VAL A 72 35.99 -21.58 -9.82
C VAL A 72 36.33 -21.25 -11.26
N THR A 73 35.93 -22.12 -12.18
CA THR A 73 36.05 -21.89 -13.62
C THR A 73 34.67 -21.65 -14.21
N VAL A 74 34.46 -20.47 -14.79
CA VAL A 74 33.21 -20.04 -15.43
C VAL A 74 33.45 -19.72 -16.91
N LYS A 75 32.38 -19.51 -17.68
CA LYS A 75 32.52 -19.05 -19.07
C LYS A 75 32.82 -17.55 -19.11
N GLU A 76 33.56 -17.06 -20.11
CA GLU A 76 33.89 -15.63 -20.22
C GLU A 76 32.62 -14.77 -20.32
N VAL A 77 31.55 -15.27 -20.95
CA VAL A 77 30.25 -14.58 -21.04
C VAL A 77 29.57 -14.33 -19.69
N ASP A 78 29.89 -15.13 -18.68
CA ASP A 78 29.36 -15.02 -17.32
C ASP A 78 30.24 -14.15 -16.41
N VAL A 79 31.37 -13.63 -16.93
CA VAL A 79 32.29 -12.77 -16.17
C VAL A 79 31.95 -11.30 -16.40
N HIS A 80 31.46 -10.65 -15.35
CA HIS A 80 31.08 -9.24 -15.41
C HIS A 80 32.14 -8.35 -14.73
N PRO A 81 32.66 -7.29 -15.37
CA PRO A 81 33.71 -6.45 -14.77
C PRO A 81 33.18 -5.65 -13.56
N GLN A 82 34.00 -5.49 -12.51
CA GLN A 82 33.65 -4.61 -11.39
C GLN A 82 33.84 -3.13 -11.76
N ASN A 83 32.97 -2.26 -11.24
CA ASN A 83 33.17 -0.82 -11.36
C ASN A 83 34.34 -0.35 -10.46
N PRO A 84 35.16 0.62 -10.91
CA PRO A 84 36.24 1.17 -10.09
C PRO A 84 35.74 1.75 -8.75
N PRO A 85 36.59 1.82 -7.70
CA PRO A 85 36.20 2.26 -6.36
C PRO A 85 35.67 3.69 -6.29
N LYS A 86 35.93 4.53 -7.29
CA LYS A 86 35.31 5.86 -7.43
C LYS A 86 33.77 5.80 -7.38
N PHE A 87 33.19 4.66 -7.76
CA PHE A 87 31.76 4.39 -7.77
C PHE A 87 31.25 3.64 -6.52
N ASP A 88 32.06 3.50 -5.47
CA ASP A 88 31.65 2.87 -4.21
C ASP A 88 30.41 3.55 -3.63
N LYS A 89 29.35 2.76 -3.38
CA LYS A 89 28.07 3.22 -2.84
C LYS A 89 27.51 4.45 -3.56
N ILE A 90 27.64 4.50 -4.89
CA ILE A 90 27.21 5.67 -5.67
C ILE A 90 25.72 5.96 -5.46
N GLU A 91 25.40 7.25 -5.45
CA GLU A 91 24.04 7.74 -5.23
C GLU A 91 23.11 7.51 -6.42
N ASP A 92 23.64 7.55 -7.65
CA ASP A 92 22.92 7.22 -8.88
C ASP A 92 23.68 6.17 -9.69
N MET A 93 23.08 4.98 -9.80
CA MET A 93 23.66 3.83 -10.50
C MET A 93 23.71 4.01 -12.02
N ALA A 94 22.96 4.96 -12.59
CA ALA A 94 23.07 5.30 -14.00
C ALA A 94 24.45 5.90 -14.36
N MET A 95 25.23 6.31 -13.37
CA MET A 95 26.58 6.84 -13.55
C MET A 95 27.66 5.76 -13.64
N PHE A 96 27.32 4.48 -13.48
CA PHE A 96 28.30 3.40 -13.62
C PHE A 96 28.93 3.36 -15.01
N THR A 97 30.21 2.97 -15.05
CA THR A 97 30.90 2.69 -16.32
C THR A 97 30.49 1.33 -16.87
N PHE A 98 30.41 0.32 -16.00
CA PHE A 98 29.90 -1.00 -16.37
C PHE A 98 28.51 -1.16 -15.77
N LEU A 99 27.49 -1.14 -16.62
CA LEU A 99 26.09 -1.21 -16.21
C LEU A 99 25.54 -2.61 -16.53
N HIS A 100 25.44 -3.44 -15.48
CA HIS A 100 24.97 -4.82 -15.53
C HIS A 100 24.34 -5.20 -14.18
N GLU A 101 23.66 -6.34 -14.14
CA GLU A 101 22.91 -6.82 -12.97
C GLU A 101 23.74 -6.90 -11.68
N PRO A 102 24.94 -7.53 -11.65
CA PRO A 102 25.71 -7.60 -10.42
C PRO A 102 26.20 -6.23 -9.93
N ALA A 103 26.52 -5.27 -10.81
CA ALA A 103 26.89 -3.92 -10.37
C ALA A 103 25.74 -3.22 -9.62
N VAL A 104 24.51 -3.35 -10.12
CA VAL A 104 23.31 -2.80 -9.48
C VAL A 104 23.06 -3.48 -8.14
N LEU A 105 23.06 -4.82 -8.13
CA LEU A 105 22.83 -5.63 -6.92
C LEU A 105 23.83 -5.27 -5.80
N PHE A 106 25.12 -5.24 -6.11
CA PHE A 106 26.14 -4.99 -5.10
C PHE A 106 26.11 -3.55 -4.58
N ASN A 107 25.80 -2.55 -5.41
CA ASN A 107 25.68 -1.18 -4.93
C ASN A 107 24.51 -1.02 -3.95
N LEU A 108 23.35 -1.59 -4.28
CA LEU A 108 22.20 -1.63 -3.37
C LEU A 108 22.55 -2.37 -2.08
N LYS A 109 23.21 -3.54 -2.18
CA LYS A 109 23.63 -4.36 -1.03
C LYS A 109 24.58 -3.61 -0.11
N GLU A 110 25.58 -2.91 -0.64
CA GLU A 110 26.58 -2.17 0.16
C GLU A 110 26.03 -0.90 0.78
N ARG A 111 25.15 -0.19 0.08
CA ARG A 111 24.41 0.95 0.64
C ARG A 111 23.48 0.50 1.75
N TYR A 112 22.73 -0.58 1.53
CA TYR A 112 21.84 -1.16 2.52
C TYR A 112 22.58 -1.68 3.76
N ALA A 113 23.75 -2.33 3.59
CA ALA A 113 24.59 -2.78 4.69
C ALA A 113 25.08 -1.64 5.61
N THR A 114 25.03 -0.40 5.11
CA THR A 114 25.34 0.82 5.88
C THR A 114 24.11 1.66 6.20
N TRP A 115 22.91 1.06 6.07
CA TRP A 115 21.60 1.65 6.36
C TRP A 115 21.22 2.86 5.49
N MET A 116 21.85 3.02 4.33
CA MET A 116 21.42 3.95 3.29
C MET A 116 20.39 3.26 2.39
N ILE A 117 19.10 3.48 2.69
CA ILE A 117 17.99 2.74 2.05
C ILE A 117 17.58 3.28 0.69
N TYR A 118 17.90 4.54 0.38
CA TYR A 118 17.55 5.21 -0.86
C TYR A 118 18.74 5.23 -1.82
N THR A 119 18.50 4.87 -3.07
CA THR A 119 19.50 4.90 -4.15
C THR A 119 18.81 5.24 -5.47
N TYR A 120 19.40 6.12 -6.27
CA TYR A 120 18.89 6.40 -7.60
C TYR A 120 19.36 5.39 -8.63
N SER A 121 18.52 5.15 -9.62
CA SER A 121 18.85 4.43 -10.85
C SER A 121 18.23 5.18 -12.03
N GLY A 122 18.91 6.21 -12.52
CA GLY A 122 18.39 7.06 -13.59
C GLY A 122 17.17 7.85 -13.12
N LEU A 123 15.97 7.55 -13.61
CA LEU A 123 14.73 8.20 -13.14
C LEU A 123 14.17 7.59 -11.85
N PHE A 124 14.58 6.37 -11.50
CA PHE A 124 14.03 5.65 -10.37
C PHE A 124 14.67 6.07 -9.04
N CYS A 125 13.84 6.17 -8.00
CA CYS A 125 14.29 6.20 -6.61
C CYS A 125 14.03 4.83 -5.97
N VAL A 126 15.07 4.00 -5.94
CA VAL A 126 15.02 2.66 -5.35
C VAL A 126 15.07 2.78 -3.83
N THR A 127 14.14 2.10 -3.16
CA THR A 127 14.06 2.03 -1.70
C THR A 127 14.11 0.58 -1.25
N VAL A 128 15.01 0.26 -0.32
CA VAL A 128 15.08 -1.07 0.31
C VAL A 128 14.53 -0.98 1.73
N ASN A 129 13.52 -1.78 2.07
CA ASN A 129 12.87 -1.74 3.38
C ASN A 129 13.88 -2.06 4.51
N PRO A 130 14.12 -1.14 5.48
CA PRO A 130 15.11 -1.36 6.54
C PRO A 130 14.66 -2.33 7.64
N TYR A 131 13.37 -2.68 7.71
CA TYR A 131 12.78 -3.45 8.82
C TYR A 131 13.08 -2.90 10.22
N LYS A 132 13.40 -1.61 10.31
CA LYS A 132 13.63 -0.89 11.56
C LYS A 132 13.39 0.60 11.38
N TRP A 133 13.22 1.29 12.50
CA TRP A 133 13.11 2.74 12.51
C TRP A 133 14.44 3.41 12.14
N LEU A 134 14.37 4.39 11.24
CA LEU A 134 15.47 5.27 10.87
C LEU A 134 15.01 6.74 10.98
N PRO A 135 15.86 7.67 11.44
CA PRO A 135 15.50 9.09 11.58
C PRO A 135 15.43 9.85 10.25
N VAL A 136 15.39 9.15 9.11
CA VAL A 136 15.39 9.75 7.75
C VAL A 136 14.08 10.49 7.41
N TYR A 137 13.06 10.39 8.26
CA TYR A 137 11.78 11.07 8.10
C TYR A 137 11.57 12.23 9.09
N ASP A 138 12.60 12.59 9.85
CA ASP A 138 12.51 13.66 10.86
C ASP A 138 12.26 15.03 10.20
N LYS A 139 11.65 15.95 10.95
CA LYS A 139 11.32 17.31 10.47
C LYS A 139 12.52 18.07 9.92
N LEU A 140 13.71 17.86 10.50
CA LEU A 140 14.96 18.45 10.00
C LEU A 140 15.27 17.99 8.58
N VAL A 141 15.05 16.71 8.29
CA VAL A 141 15.28 16.13 6.95
C VAL A 141 14.27 16.72 5.96
N VAL A 142 13.00 16.83 6.33
CA VAL A 142 11.97 17.49 5.50
C VAL A 142 12.40 18.90 5.10
N ALA A 143 12.85 19.69 6.07
CA ALA A 143 13.33 21.06 5.82
C ALA A 143 14.59 21.08 4.93
N ALA A 144 15.51 20.14 5.10
CA ALA A 144 16.75 20.07 4.34
C ALA A 144 16.56 19.77 2.85
N TYR A 145 15.49 19.05 2.47
CA TYR A 145 15.16 18.75 1.07
C TYR A 145 14.35 19.84 0.37
N ARG A 146 13.80 20.81 1.10
CA ARG A 146 12.91 21.84 0.54
C ARG A 146 13.65 22.75 -0.45
N GLY A 147 13.13 22.85 -1.66
CA GLY A 147 13.69 23.69 -2.73
C GLY A 147 15.07 23.23 -3.22
N LYS A 148 15.46 21.98 -2.97
CA LYS A 148 16.74 21.43 -3.39
C LYS A 148 16.60 20.65 -4.69
N LYS A 149 17.51 20.95 -5.63
CA LYS A 149 17.61 20.13 -6.84
C LYS A 149 18.08 18.73 -6.46
N ARG A 150 17.65 17.74 -7.24
CA ARG A 150 18.02 16.33 -7.05
C ARG A 150 19.52 16.07 -6.90
N SER A 151 20.38 16.86 -7.55
CA SER A 151 21.85 16.74 -7.47
C SER A 151 22.47 17.38 -6.22
N GLU A 152 21.73 18.24 -5.52
CA GLU A 152 22.22 19.02 -4.39
C GLU A 152 22.07 18.29 -3.05
N ALA A 153 21.25 17.24 -3.00
CA ALA A 153 20.97 16.45 -1.81
C ALA A 153 21.12 14.94 -2.08
N PRO A 154 21.36 14.12 -1.05
CA PRO A 154 21.44 12.66 -1.21
C PRO A 154 20.14 12.04 -1.76
N PRO A 155 20.16 10.79 -2.23
CA PRO A 155 18.96 10.10 -2.67
C PRO A 155 17.91 10.02 -1.56
N HIS A 156 16.69 10.45 -1.86
CA HIS A 156 15.58 10.39 -0.91
C HIS A 156 14.23 10.55 -1.59
N ILE A 157 13.19 9.96 -0.99
CA ILE A 157 11.82 10.14 -1.49
C ILE A 157 11.36 11.61 -1.43
N PHE A 158 11.81 12.36 -0.42
CA PHE A 158 11.53 13.80 -0.31
C PHE A 158 12.14 14.63 -1.43
N SER A 159 13.27 14.20 -2.02
CA SER A 159 13.79 14.86 -3.22
C SER A 159 12.84 14.67 -4.39
N ILE A 160 12.30 13.46 -4.59
CA ILE A 160 11.28 13.20 -5.62
C ILE A 160 10.01 14.03 -5.36
N SER A 161 9.53 14.06 -4.12
CA SER A 161 8.37 14.88 -3.72
C SER A 161 8.59 16.37 -3.95
N ASP A 162 9.70 16.95 -3.48
CA ASP A 162 9.99 18.37 -3.64
C ASP A 162 10.16 18.74 -5.10
N ASN A 163 10.88 17.94 -5.88
CA ASN A 163 11.09 18.23 -7.31
C ASN A 163 9.75 18.16 -8.07
N ALA A 164 8.88 17.18 -7.78
CA ALA A 164 7.54 17.15 -8.34
C ALA A 164 6.72 18.41 -7.96
N TYR A 165 6.78 18.84 -6.70
CA TYR A 165 6.11 20.07 -6.28
C TYR A 165 6.66 21.31 -6.98
N GLN A 166 7.98 21.44 -7.12
CA GLN A 166 8.61 22.55 -7.84
C GLN A 166 8.21 22.54 -9.33
N TYR A 167 8.29 21.39 -10.01
CA TYR A 167 7.90 21.26 -11.42
C TYR A 167 6.42 21.55 -11.65
N MET A 168 5.54 21.11 -10.74
CA MET A 168 4.12 21.45 -10.80
C MET A 168 3.90 22.97 -10.80
N LEU A 169 4.64 23.72 -9.97
CA LEU A 169 4.52 25.17 -9.86
C LEU A 169 5.19 25.92 -11.03
N SER A 170 6.36 25.45 -11.49
CA SER A 170 7.10 26.10 -12.56
C SER A 170 6.48 25.83 -13.93
N ASP A 171 6.14 24.57 -14.19
CA ASP A 171 5.75 24.08 -15.51
C ASP A 171 4.23 24.15 -15.69
N ARG A 172 3.49 24.32 -14.58
CA ARG A 172 2.00 24.36 -14.54
C ARG A 172 1.36 23.08 -15.07
N GLU A 173 2.02 21.95 -14.85
CA GLU A 173 1.55 20.62 -15.25
C GLU A 173 1.32 19.73 -14.03
N ASN A 174 0.26 18.92 -14.09
CA ASN A 174 -0.02 17.91 -13.07
C ASN A 174 1.12 16.88 -13.00
N GLN A 175 1.43 16.42 -11.79
CA GLN A 175 2.53 15.49 -11.54
C GLN A 175 2.01 14.16 -11.00
N SER A 176 2.76 13.09 -11.23
CA SER A 176 2.46 11.76 -10.71
C SER A 176 3.69 11.11 -10.11
N ILE A 177 3.55 10.53 -8.91
CA ILE A 177 4.59 9.71 -8.27
C ILE A 177 4.08 8.28 -8.22
N LEU A 178 4.70 7.40 -9.00
CA LEU A 178 4.34 5.98 -9.07
C LEU A 178 5.19 5.18 -8.06
N ILE A 179 4.55 4.66 -7.02
CA ILE A 179 5.21 3.84 -5.99
C ILE A 179 4.88 2.38 -6.23
N THR A 180 5.85 1.63 -6.75
CA THR A 180 5.74 0.19 -7.06
C THR A 180 6.58 -0.66 -6.11
N GLY A 181 6.26 -1.95 -6.02
CA GLY A 181 6.97 -2.92 -5.20
C GLY A 181 6.07 -4.10 -4.82
N GLU A 182 6.68 -5.24 -4.49
CA GLU A 182 5.93 -6.38 -3.96
C GLU A 182 5.32 -6.07 -2.58
N SER A 183 4.52 -7.00 -2.08
CA SER A 183 4.00 -6.92 -0.71
C SER A 183 5.17 -6.94 0.29
N GLY A 184 5.10 -6.13 1.35
CA GLY A 184 6.22 -5.95 2.30
C GLY A 184 7.33 -4.98 1.86
N ALA A 185 7.32 -4.49 0.61
CA ALA A 185 8.35 -3.55 0.12
C ALA A 185 8.32 -2.15 0.77
N GLY A 186 7.29 -1.83 1.58
CA GLY A 186 7.15 -0.53 2.25
C GLY A 186 6.45 0.55 1.43
N LYS A 187 5.62 0.17 0.44
CA LYS A 187 4.85 1.12 -0.39
C LYS A 187 3.99 2.08 0.43
N THR A 188 3.13 1.55 1.31
CA THR A 188 2.21 2.32 2.15
C THR A 188 2.95 3.34 3.01
N VAL A 189 4.08 2.95 3.61
CA VAL A 189 4.92 3.84 4.42
C VAL A 189 5.47 4.98 3.55
N ASN A 190 6.04 4.66 2.39
CA ASN A 190 6.56 5.67 1.47
C ASN A 190 5.46 6.63 0.97
N THR A 191 4.28 6.12 0.62
CA THR A 191 3.10 6.94 0.27
C THR A 191 2.73 7.90 1.40
N LYS A 192 2.66 7.41 2.64
CA LYS A 192 2.39 8.25 3.82
C LYS A 192 3.44 9.35 3.99
N ARG A 193 4.72 9.04 3.77
CA ARG A 193 5.81 10.04 3.86
C ARG A 193 5.75 11.08 2.75
N VAL A 194 5.36 10.71 1.53
CA VAL A 194 5.12 11.65 0.43
C VAL A 194 3.99 12.62 0.76
N ILE A 195 2.86 12.11 1.27
CA ILE A 195 1.71 12.92 1.68
C ILE A 195 2.11 13.90 2.79
N GLN A 196 2.80 13.40 3.83
CA GLN A 196 3.31 14.22 4.93
C GLN A 196 4.27 15.31 4.45
N TYR A 197 5.12 15.00 3.47
CA TYR A 197 6.04 15.98 2.89
C TYR A 197 5.26 17.14 2.23
N PHE A 198 4.29 16.81 1.36
CA PHE A 198 3.46 17.79 0.69
C PHE A 198 2.65 18.65 1.66
N ALA A 199 2.07 18.03 2.69
CA ALA A 199 1.37 18.75 3.74
C ALA A 199 2.29 19.71 4.49
N SER A 200 3.50 19.27 4.86
CA SER A 200 4.45 20.09 5.61
C SER A 200 4.92 21.32 4.83
N ILE A 201 5.26 21.17 3.55
CA ILE A 201 5.73 22.30 2.73
C ILE A 201 4.61 23.28 2.40
N ALA A 202 3.37 22.80 2.26
CA ALA A 202 2.20 23.64 2.02
C ALA A 202 1.76 24.39 3.29
N ALA A 203 1.77 23.74 4.45
CA ALA A 203 1.38 24.34 5.74
C ALA A 203 2.31 25.46 6.21
N ALA A 204 3.59 25.42 5.82
CA ALA A 204 4.58 26.44 6.18
C ALA A 204 4.31 27.85 5.59
N SER A 205 3.24 28.02 4.82
CA SER A 205 2.90 29.27 4.10
C SER A 205 1.57 29.93 4.54
N GLY A 206 0.97 29.51 5.66
CA GLY A 206 -0.29 30.08 6.17
C GLY A 206 -0.47 30.07 7.70
N LYS A 207 -1.27 31.01 8.23
CA LYS A 207 -1.74 31.01 9.62
C LYS A 207 -2.74 29.87 9.81
N LYS A 208 -2.59 29.08 10.89
CA LYS A 208 -3.59 28.07 11.29
C LYS A 208 -4.90 28.76 11.65
N ASP A 209 -6.00 28.30 11.07
CA ASP A 209 -7.35 28.76 11.41
C ASP A 209 -7.82 28.01 12.69
N PRO A 210 -8.18 28.72 13.77
CA PRO A 210 -8.61 28.10 15.02
C PRO A 210 -9.91 27.29 14.89
N SER A 211 -10.67 27.43 13.81
CA SER A 211 -11.88 26.63 13.54
C SER A 211 -11.59 25.18 13.11
N GLN A 212 -10.35 24.85 12.72
CA GLN A 212 -9.94 23.50 12.28
C GLN A 212 -9.53 22.55 13.41
N GLU A 213 -9.43 23.01 14.67
CA GLU A 213 -8.96 22.16 15.78
C GLU A 213 -9.87 20.94 16.07
N LYS A 214 -11.16 21.00 15.69
CA LYS A 214 -12.10 19.88 15.92
C LYS A 214 -12.20 18.86 14.78
N LYS A 215 -11.81 19.20 13.54
CA LYS A 215 -11.89 18.31 12.37
C LYS A 215 -10.54 17.70 11.95
N GLY A 216 -9.46 18.05 12.65
CA GLY A 216 -8.10 17.76 12.19
C GLY A 216 -7.72 18.61 10.97
N THR A 217 -6.44 18.68 10.66
CA THR A 217 -5.97 19.30 9.41
C THR A 217 -6.33 18.41 8.21
N LEU A 218 -6.35 18.97 7.00
CA LEU A 218 -6.54 18.15 5.78
C LEU A 218 -5.46 17.05 5.66
N GLU A 219 -4.24 17.30 6.17
CA GLU A 219 -3.20 16.28 6.32
C GLU A 219 -3.66 15.12 7.19
N ASP A 220 -4.16 15.43 8.39
CA ASP A 220 -4.66 14.43 9.33
C ASP A 220 -5.77 13.62 8.68
N GLN A 221 -6.70 14.25 7.97
CA GLN A 221 -7.80 13.55 7.29
C GLN A 221 -7.31 12.59 6.19
N ILE A 222 -6.34 12.99 5.35
CA ILE A 222 -5.77 12.11 4.32
C ILE A 222 -5.05 10.92 4.97
N ILE A 223 -4.35 11.15 6.08
CA ILE A 223 -3.64 10.08 6.79
C ILE A 223 -4.63 9.15 7.51
N GLN A 224 -5.69 9.70 8.11
CA GLN A 224 -6.74 8.98 8.83
C GLN A 224 -7.71 8.24 7.92
N ALA A 225 -7.72 8.52 6.61
CA ALA A 225 -8.40 7.67 5.64
C ALA A 225 -7.80 6.25 5.56
N ASN A 226 -6.52 6.07 5.94
CA ASN A 226 -5.86 4.78 5.77
C ASN A 226 -6.42 3.67 6.67
N PRO A 227 -6.58 3.83 8.00
CA PRO A 227 -7.19 2.77 8.83
C PRO A 227 -8.51 2.24 8.25
N ALA A 228 -9.43 3.14 7.86
CA ALA A 228 -10.70 2.74 7.24
C ALA A 228 -10.52 2.01 5.90
N LEU A 229 -9.61 2.48 5.02
CA LEU A 229 -9.37 1.81 3.73
C LEU A 229 -8.59 0.50 3.89
N GLU A 230 -7.70 0.39 4.87
CA GLU A 230 -6.91 -0.81 5.15
C GLU A 230 -7.79 -1.89 5.80
N ALA A 231 -8.68 -1.53 6.72
CA ALA A 231 -9.62 -2.47 7.31
C ALA A 231 -10.48 -3.20 6.25
N PHE A 232 -10.93 -2.48 5.22
CA PHE A 232 -11.82 -3.01 4.18
C PHE A 232 -11.13 -3.36 2.85
N GLY A 233 -9.83 -3.09 2.73
CA GLY A 233 -9.10 -3.22 1.47
C GLY A 233 -7.77 -3.96 1.60
N ASN A 234 -7.32 -4.22 2.82
CA ASN A 234 -6.12 -5.01 3.06
C ASN A 234 -6.46 -6.34 3.76
N ALA A 235 -5.59 -7.32 3.53
CA ALA A 235 -5.71 -8.65 4.10
C ALA A 235 -4.34 -9.28 4.31
N LYS A 236 -4.31 -10.33 5.14
CA LYS A 236 -3.12 -11.17 5.28
C LYS A 236 -3.00 -12.12 4.09
N THR A 237 -1.83 -12.08 3.46
CA THR A 237 -1.42 -12.96 2.35
C THR A 237 -0.23 -13.82 2.78
N ILE A 238 0.20 -14.74 1.92
CA ILE A 238 1.38 -15.58 2.19
C ILE A 238 2.66 -14.74 2.41
N ARG A 239 2.78 -13.59 1.72
CA ARG A 239 4.02 -12.77 1.72
C ARG A 239 3.97 -11.53 2.62
N ASN A 240 2.79 -11.12 3.06
CA ASN A 240 2.61 -9.89 3.84
C ASN A 240 1.32 -9.97 4.65
N ASP A 241 1.42 -9.60 5.91
CA ASP A 241 0.34 -9.60 6.90
C ASP A 241 -0.70 -8.49 6.67
N ASN A 242 -0.31 -7.38 6.04
CA ASN A 242 -1.18 -6.23 5.74
C ASN A 242 -1.03 -5.82 4.26
N SER A 243 -1.52 -6.67 3.35
CA SER A 243 -1.35 -6.51 1.89
C SER A 243 -2.55 -5.80 1.28
N SER A 244 -2.35 -4.65 0.62
CA SER A 244 -3.44 -3.99 -0.11
C SER A 244 -3.92 -4.82 -1.29
N ARG A 245 -5.23 -5.05 -1.35
CA ARG A 245 -5.91 -5.85 -2.38
C ARG A 245 -6.72 -4.98 -3.35
N PHE A 246 -6.30 -3.72 -3.49
CA PHE A 246 -6.82 -2.74 -4.43
C PHE A 246 -5.69 -1.78 -4.83
N GLY A 247 -5.79 -1.23 -6.03
CA GLY A 247 -4.98 -0.09 -6.46
C GLY A 247 -5.54 1.20 -5.87
N LYS A 248 -4.66 2.09 -5.40
CA LYS A 248 -5.02 3.38 -4.80
C LYS A 248 -4.30 4.51 -5.52
N PHE A 249 -5.05 5.49 -6.01
CA PHE A 249 -4.53 6.71 -6.61
C PHE A 249 -5.03 7.89 -5.80
N ILE A 250 -4.11 8.60 -5.16
CA ILE A 250 -4.42 9.75 -4.31
C ILE A 250 -4.02 11.00 -5.09
N ARG A 251 -4.99 11.85 -5.41
CA ARG A 251 -4.74 13.18 -5.95
C ARG A 251 -4.66 14.17 -4.81
N ILE A 252 -3.60 14.96 -4.80
CA ILE A 252 -3.40 16.06 -3.86
C ILE A 252 -3.45 17.34 -4.69
N HIS A 253 -4.47 18.15 -4.46
CA HIS A 253 -4.70 19.37 -5.22
C HIS A 253 -4.01 20.55 -4.54
N PHE A 254 -3.28 21.33 -5.32
CA PHE A 254 -2.68 22.57 -4.88
C PHE A 254 -3.33 23.73 -5.61
N GLY A 255 -3.68 24.79 -4.86
CA GLY A 255 -4.18 26.04 -5.44
C GLY A 255 -3.07 26.82 -6.15
N VAL A 256 -3.44 27.91 -6.82
CA VAL A 256 -2.53 28.74 -7.62
C VAL A 256 -1.34 29.27 -6.81
N SER A 257 -1.52 29.48 -5.51
CA SER A 257 -0.46 29.93 -4.59
C SER A 257 0.47 28.80 -4.11
N GLY A 258 0.32 27.57 -4.61
CA GLY A 258 1.03 26.37 -4.14
C GLY A 258 0.58 25.84 -2.78
N LYS A 259 -0.56 26.31 -2.27
CA LYS A 259 -1.12 25.82 -1.00
C LYS A 259 -1.96 24.59 -1.23
N LEU A 260 -1.98 23.69 -0.25
CA LEU A 260 -2.86 22.54 -0.25
C LEU A 260 -4.32 23.01 -0.32
N SER A 261 -5.04 22.56 -1.34
CA SER A 261 -6.44 22.90 -1.57
C SER A 261 -7.31 21.75 -1.06
N SER A 262 -7.35 20.64 -1.79
CA SER A 262 -8.17 19.46 -1.50
C SER A 262 -7.40 18.18 -1.79
N ALA A 263 -7.99 17.04 -1.47
CA ALA A 263 -7.49 15.74 -1.90
C ALA A 263 -8.64 14.83 -2.30
N ASP A 264 -8.34 13.84 -3.13
CA ASP A 264 -9.30 12.78 -3.42
C ASP A 264 -8.58 11.46 -3.68
N ILE A 265 -9.32 10.38 -3.52
CA ILE A 265 -8.86 9.02 -3.63
C ILE A 265 -9.69 8.31 -4.69
N GLU A 266 -9.02 7.75 -5.69
CA GLU A 266 -9.58 6.79 -6.61
C GLU A 266 -9.05 5.40 -6.28
N THR A 267 -9.93 4.40 -6.38
CA THR A 267 -9.59 3.00 -6.13
C THR A 267 -9.86 2.15 -7.36
N TYR A 268 -8.99 1.18 -7.62
CA TYR A 268 -9.09 0.28 -8.76
C TYR A 268 -8.97 -1.17 -8.32
N LEU A 269 -9.69 -2.07 -8.99
CA LEU A 269 -9.47 -3.52 -8.94
C LEU A 269 -9.43 -4.11 -7.51
N LEU A 270 -10.44 -3.80 -6.68
CA LEU A 270 -10.62 -4.50 -5.41
C LEU A 270 -10.77 -6.02 -5.66
N GLU A 271 -10.00 -6.83 -4.94
CA GLU A 271 -10.07 -8.29 -5.03
C GLU A 271 -11.36 -8.83 -4.40
N LYS A 272 -12.44 -8.84 -5.20
CA LYS A 272 -13.75 -9.32 -4.76
C LYS A 272 -13.78 -10.78 -4.34
N SER A 273 -12.97 -11.64 -4.95
CA SER A 273 -12.95 -13.07 -4.64
C SER A 273 -12.67 -13.34 -3.16
N ARG A 274 -11.87 -12.48 -2.51
CA ARG A 274 -11.44 -12.63 -1.12
C ARG A 274 -12.60 -12.67 -0.12
N VAL A 275 -13.65 -11.89 -0.37
CA VAL A 275 -14.87 -11.80 0.46
C VAL A 275 -15.59 -13.14 0.62
N THR A 276 -15.35 -14.08 -0.29
CA THR A 276 -16.03 -15.39 -0.31
C THR A 276 -15.06 -16.57 -0.26
N TYR A 277 -13.75 -16.30 -0.32
CA TYR A 277 -12.74 -17.34 -0.48
C TYR A 277 -11.37 -16.92 0.03
N GLN A 278 -10.71 -17.81 0.76
CA GLN A 278 -9.32 -17.64 1.20
C GLN A 278 -8.50 -18.89 0.92
N LEU A 279 -7.21 -18.70 0.64
CA LEU A 279 -6.24 -19.78 0.70
C LEU A 279 -5.93 -20.15 2.16
N LYS A 280 -5.46 -21.37 2.41
CA LYS A 280 -5.21 -21.89 3.77
C LYS A 280 -4.33 -21.00 4.64
N ALA A 281 -3.30 -20.40 4.04
CA ALA A 281 -2.35 -19.53 4.73
C ALA A 281 -2.67 -18.04 4.52
N GLU A 282 -3.90 -17.70 4.14
CA GLU A 282 -4.37 -16.33 3.96
C GLU A 282 -5.59 -16.04 4.82
N ARG A 283 -5.93 -14.77 4.94
CA ARG A 283 -7.08 -14.28 5.69
C ARG A 283 -7.99 -13.46 4.75
N ASP A 284 -9.25 -13.29 5.13
CA ASP A 284 -10.13 -12.29 4.51
C ASP A 284 -9.68 -10.86 4.93
N TYR A 285 -10.42 -9.84 4.52
CA TYR A 285 -10.20 -8.45 4.90
C TYR A 285 -10.22 -8.26 6.42
N HIS A 286 -9.37 -7.36 6.92
CA HIS A 286 -9.15 -7.18 8.35
C HIS A 286 -10.42 -6.84 9.14
N ILE A 287 -11.34 -6.09 8.54
CA ILE A 287 -12.57 -5.64 9.20
C ILE A 287 -13.38 -6.77 9.84
N PHE A 288 -13.44 -7.95 9.21
CA PHE A 288 -14.20 -9.07 9.77
C PHE A 288 -13.65 -9.49 11.14
N TYR A 289 -12.33 -9.59 11.26
CA TYR A 289 -11.64 -10.02 12.48
C TYR A 289 -11.56 -8.89 13.50
N GLN A 290 -11.44 -7.64 13.04
CA GLN A 290 -11.57 -6.46 13.90
C GLN A 290 -12.92 -6.43 14.61
N ILE A 291 -14.03 -6.66 13.90
CA ILE A 291 -15.38 -6.73 14.50
C ILE A 291 -15.47 -7.86 15.53
N LEU A 292 -14.89 -9.03 15.23
CA LEU A 292 -14.90 -10.20 16.12
C LEU A 292 -13.99 -10.07 17.36
N SER A 293 -13.15 -9.03 17.42
CA SER A 293 -12.16 -8.82 18.48
C SER A 293 -12.74 -8.53 19.87
N GLN A 294 -14.06 -8.31 19.98
CA GLN A 294 -14.78 -7.91 21.21
C GLN A 294 -14.34 -6.57 21.81
N GLN A 295 -13.53 -5.78 21.12
CA GLN A 295 -13.16 -4.46 21.62
C GLN A 295 -14.36 -3.50 21.70
N LYS A 296 -15.36 -3.71 20.84
CA LYS A 296 -16.68 -3.06 20.88
C LYS A 296 -17.78 -4.14 20.91
N PRO A 297 -18.08 -4.75 22.08
CA PRO A 297 -18.99 -5.89 22.19
C PRO A 297 -20.39 -5.62 21.64
N GLU A 298 -20.85 -4.36 21.68
CA GLU A 298 -22.12 -3.92 21.13
C GLU A 298 -22.25 -4.19 19.62
N LEU A 299 -21.13 -4.32 18.89
CA LEU A 299 -21.15 -4.70 17.49
C LEU A 299 -21.63 -6.14 17.31
N LEU A 300 -21.26 -7.08 18.19
CA LEU A 300 -21.69 -8.47 18.05
C LEU A 300 -23.21 -8.61 18.20
N GLU A 301 -23.77 -7.90 19.19
CA GLU A 301 -25.20 -7.84 19.41
C GLU A 301 -25.93 -7.17 18.24
N MET A 302 -25.45 -6.02 17.77
CA MET A 302 -26.04 -5.30 16.64
C MET A 302 -26.04 -6.14 15.35
N LEU A 303 -25.00 -6.95 15.14
CA LEU A 303 -24.78 -7.74 13.94
C LEU A 303 -25.34 -9.18 14.04
N LEU A 304 -25.88 -9.55 15.19
CA LEU A 304 -26.42 -10.89 15.46
C LEU A 304 -25.37 -12.00 15.24
N ILE A 305 -24.13 -11.75 15.62
CA ILE A 305 -22.99 -12.65 15.44
C ILE A 305 -22.34 -13.06 16.77
N THR A 306 -21.60 -14.16 16.75
CA THR A 306 -20.69 -14.58 17.82
C THR A 306 -19.30 -13.97 17.58
N ASN A 307 -18.36 -14.18 18.50
CA ASN A 307 -16.95 -13.84 18.30
C ASN A 307 -16.13 -14.98 17.68
N ASN A 308 -16.74 -16.13 17.38
CA ASN A 308 -16.03 -17.28 16.83
C ASN A 308 -15.99 -17.18 15.29
N PRO A 309 -14.83 -16.92 14.66
CA PRO A 309 -14.76 -16.78 13.21
C PRO A 309 -15.19 -18.05 12.46
N TYR A 310 -15.02 -19.23 13.07
CA TYR A 310 -15.39 -20.52 12.46
C TYR A 310 -16.90 -20.73 12.35
N ASP A 311 -17.70 -19.87 12.95
CA ASP A 311 -19.16 -19.87 12.74
C ASP A 311 -19.53 -19.31 11.36
N TYR A 312 -18.58 -18.70 10.62
CA TYR A 312 -18.84 -17.98 9.38
C TYR A 312 -17.97 -18.49 8.22
N ALA A 313 -18.57 -19.29 7.33
CA ALA A 313 -17.84 -20.00 6.29
C ALA A 313 -17.06 -19.10 5.31
N TYR A 314 -17.50 -17.86 5.11
CA TYR A 314 -16.83 -16.91 4.21
C TYR A 314 -15.56 -16.32 4.78
N ILE A 315 -15.28 -16.38 6.09
CA ILE A 315 -14.11 -15.71 6.69
C ILE A 315 -13.18 -16.67 7.44
N SER A 316 -13.41 -17.99 7.36
CA SER A 316 -12.71 -19.00 8.16
C SER A 316 -12.15 -20.15 7.33
N GLN A 317 -11.90 -19.96 6.04
CA GLN A 317 -11.33 -21.00 5.16
C GLN A 317 -9.80 -21.09 5.27
N GLY A 318 -9.17 -20.01 5.72
CA GLY A 318 -7.74 -19.91 5.99
C GLY A 318 -7.44 -19.54 7.43
N GLU A 319 -6.48 -18.64 7.63
CA GLU A 319 -6.07 -18.13 8.94
C GLU A 319 -7.10 -17.14 9.47
N THR A 320 -7.35 -17.17 10.78
CA THR A 320 -8.26 -16.23 11.45
C THR A 320 -7.52 -15.22 12.32
N THR A 321 -6.28 -15.49 12.70
CA THR A 321 -5.43 -14.62 13.52
C THR A 321 -4.08 -14.39 12.85
N VAL A 322 -3.41 -13.29 13.21
CA VAL A 322 -2.09 -12.92 12.66
C VAL A 322 -1.23 -12.39 13.79
N ALA A 323 -0.07 -13.01 14.05
CA ALA A 323 0.75 -12.70 15.23
C ALA A 323 1.27 -11.25 15.29
N SER A 324 1.41 -10.59 14.13
CA SER A 324 1.90 -9.21 14.01
C SER A 324 0.80 -8.14 14.14
N ILE A 325 -0.48 -8.53 14.24
CA ILE A 325 -1.63 -7.61 14.21
C ILE A 325 -2.49 -7.80 15.47
N SER A 326 -2.83 -6.70 16.12
CA SER A 326 -3.84 -6.66 17.20
C SER A 326 -5.17 -6.18 16.62
N ASP A 327 -6.06 -7.12 16.25
CA ASP A 327 -7.35 -6.78 15.64
C ASP A 327 -8.22 -5.88 16.56
N SER A 328 -8.03 -5.95 17.89
CA SER A 328 -8.68 -5.06 18.86
C SER A 328 -8.20 -3.61 18.75
N GLU A 329 -6.89 -3.38 18.68
CA GLU A 329 -6.33 -2.02 18.52
C GLU A 329 -6.69 -1.44 17.14
N GLU A 330 -6.64 -2.27 16.11
CA GLU A 330 -7.00 -1.88 14.75
C GLU A 330 -8.50 -1.55 14.60
N LEU A 331 -9.40 -2.20 15.36
CA LEU A 331 -10.82 -1.83 15.37
C LEU A 331 -11.00 -0.41 15.91
N MET A 332 -10.30 -0.03 16.97
CA MET A 332 -10.37 1.32 17.53
C MET A 332 -9.86 2.35 16.53
N ALA A 333 -8.71 2.10 15.90
CA ALA A 333 -8.17 2.97 14.87
C ALA A 333 -9.14 3.14 13.68
N THR A 334 -9.83 2.07 13.30
CA THR A 334 -10.82 2.09 12.23
C THR A 334 -12.07 2.88 12.61
N ASP A 335 -12.60 2.70 13.82
CA ASP A 335 -13.78 3.42 14.30
C ASP A 335 -13.50 4.92 14.52
N GLU A 336 -12.33 5.25 15.08
CA GLU A 336 -11.86 6.64 15.22
C GLU A 336 -11.64 7.31 13.85
N ALA A 337 -11.11 6.57 12.88
CA ALA A 337 -10.95 7.07 11.51
C ALA A 337 -12.30 7.46 10.90
N PHE A 338 -13.36 6.66 11.08
CA PHE A 338 -14.69 7.03 10.62
C PHE A 338 -15.19 8.33 11.25
N ASP A 339 -14.96 8.53 12.54
CA ASP A 339 -15.37 9.74 13.25
C ASP A 339 -14.61 10.98 12.74
N VAL A 340 -13.29 10.89 12.56
CA VAL A 340 -12.45 11.98 12.02
C VAL A 340 -12.85 12.32 10.57
N LEU A 341 -13.19 11.32 9.78
CA LEU A 341 -13.63 11.49 8.39
C LEU A 341 -15.08 11.99 8.29
N GLY A 342 -15.77 12.18 9.43
CA GLY A 342 -17.10 12.77 9.48
C GLY A 342 -18.21 11.83 9.04
N PHE A 343 -18.03 10.52 9.23
CA PHE A 343 -19.13 9.56 9.13
C PHE A 343 -20.08 9.74 10.31
N THR A 344 -21.37 9.72 10.03
CA THR A 344 -22.39 9.71 11.10
C THR A 344 -22.45 8.33 11.75
N GLN A 345 -22.98 8.26 12.98
CA GLN A 345 -23.16 6.96 13.65
C GLN A 345 -24.08 6.02 12.86
N GLU A 346 -25.09 6.56 12.17
CA GLU A 346 -25.97 5.78 11.30
C GLU A 346 -25.21 5.18 10.10
N GLU A 347 -24.34 5.98 9.47
CA GLU A 347 -23.47 5.52 8.39
C GLU A 347 -22.50 4.43 8.87
N LYS A 348 -21.82 4.62 10.01
CA LYS A 348 -20.94 3.59 10.60
C LYS A 348 -21.71 2.30 10.86
N ASN A 349 -22.88 2.41 11.49
CA ASN A 349 -23.75 1.27 11.76
C ASN A 349 -24.18 0.57 10.47
N GLY A 350 -24.48 1.31 9.41
CA GLY A 350 -24.80 0.77 8.09
C GLY A 350 -23.66 -0.07 7.50
N ILE A 351 -22.42 0.43 7.55
CA ILE A 351 -21.22 -0.29 7.09
C ILE A 351 -21.04 -1.59 7.88
N TYR A 352 -21.10 -1.51 9.22
CA TYR A 352 -20.97 -2.70 10.07
C TYR A 352 -22.10 -3.70 9.78
N LYS A 353 -23.35 -3.26 9.66
CA LYS A 353 -24.51 -4.12 9.34
C LYS A 353 -24.37 -4.84 8.02
N LEU A 354 -23.90 -4.15 6.96
CA LEU A 354 -23.64 -4.78 5.67
C LEU A 354 -22.52 -5.82 5.75
N THR A 355 -21.48 -5.54 6.54
CA THR A 355 -20.37 -6.47 6.77
C THR A 355 -20.83 -7.71 7.56
N GLY A 356 -21.67 -7.52 8.58
CA GLY A 356 -22.34 -8.59 9.31
C GLY A 356 -23.26 -9.44 8.43
N ALA A 357 -24.06 -8.80 7.57
CA ALA A 357 -24.93 -9.50 6.63
C ALA A 357 -24.17 -10.40 5.66
N ILE A 358 -22.97 -10.00 5.23
CA ILE A 358 -22.10 -10.82 4.36
C ILE A 358 -21.63 -12.09 5.08
N MET A 359 -21.33 -12.01 6.38
CA MET A 359 -20.97 -13.20 7.16
C MET A 359 -22.14 -14.20 7.22
N HIS A 360 -23.36 -13.70 7.44
CA HIS A 360 -24.58 -14.53 7.41
C HIS A 360 -24.86 -15.09 6.01
N TYR A 361 -24.60 -14.33 4.93
CA TYR A 361 -24.73 -14.80 3.54
C TYR A 361 -23.90 -16.07 3.29
N GLY A 362 -22.71 -16.16 3.88
CA GLY A 362 -21.85 -17.35 3.78
C GLY A 362 -22.42 -18.61 4.42
N ASN A 363 -23.41 -18.46 5.30
CA ASN A 363 -24.02 -19.55 6.06
C ASN A 363 -25.42 -19.95 5.58
N LEU A 364 -26.03 -19.22 4.63
CA LEU A 364 -27.31 -19.61 4.04
C LEU A 364 -27.21 -21.05 3.51
N LYS A 365 -28.19 -21.89 3.84
CA LYS A 365 -28.25 -23.29 3.40
C LYS A 365 -29.45 -23.51 2.50
N PHE A 366 -29.22 -24.25 1.44
CA PHE A 366 -30.23 -24.66 0.48
C PHE A 366 -30.11 -26.15 0.21
N LYS A 367 -31.26 -26.79 -0.05
CA LYS A 367 -31.35 -28.19 -0.44
C LYS A 367 -32.18 -28.33 -1.71
N GLN A 368 -32.03 -29.47 -2.35
CA GLN A 368 -32.82 -29.81 -3.53
C GLN A 368 -34.20 -30.27 -3.08
N LYS A 369 -35.25 -29.71 -3.68
CA LYS A 369 -36.63 -30.13 -3.45
C LYS A 369 -36.82 -31.56 -3.96
N GLN A 370 -37.58 -32.38 -3.23
CA GLN A 370 -37.73 -33.80 -3.58
C GLN A 370 -38.28 -33.99 -5.01
N ARG A 371 -37.54 -34.76 -5.81
CA ARG A 371 -37.87 -35.09 -7.22
C ARG A 371 -37.91 -33.91 -8.19
N GLU A 372 -37.38 -32.74 -7.80
CA GLU A 372 -37.25 -31.56 -8.65
C GLU A 372 -35.78 -31.10 -8.66
N GLU A 373 -35.33 -30.40 -9.70
CA GLU A 373 -33.98 -29.77 -9.71
C GLU A 373 -33.94 -28.43 -8.94
N GLN A 374 -35.11 -27.97 -8.49
CA GLN A 374 -35.31 -26.70 -7.81
C GLN A 374 -34.68 -26.68 -6.40
N ALA A 375 -34.04 -25.57 -6.06
CA ALA A 375 -33.57 -25.29 -4.71
C ALA A 375 -34.70 -24.78 -3.80
N GLU A 376 -34.67 -25.20 -2.54
CA GLU A 376 -35.48 -24.67 -1.44
C GLU A 376 -34.58 -24.36 -0.23
N PRO A 377 -34.96 -23.40 0.64
CA PRO A 377 -34.18 -23.08 1.83
C PRO A 377 -34.10 -24.29 2.78
N ASP A 378 -32.92 -24.51 3.36
CA ASP A 378 -32.70 -25.52 4.40
C ASP A 378 -32.51 -24.85 5.77
N GLY A 379 -33.61 -24.32 6.28
CA GLY A 379 -33.62 -23.39 7.41
C GLY A 379 -33.60 -21.92 6.96
N THR A 380 -34.03 -21.02 7.84
CA THR A 380 -34.14 -19.58 7.52
C THR A 380 -33.33 -18.68 8.46
N GLU A 381 -32.69 -19.23 9.49
CA GLU A 381 -32.04 -18.44 10.54
C GLU A 381 -31.05 -17.40 9.99
N ASP A 382 -30.08 -17.82 9.18
CA ASP A 382 -29.08 -16.90 8.61
C ASP A 382 -29.70 -15.93 7.60
N VAL A 383 -30.75 -16.34 6.86
CA VAL A 383 -31.44 -15.43 5.94
C VAL A 383 -32.23 -14.38 6.70
N ASP A 384 -32.82 -14.73 7.85
CA ASP A 384 -33.59 -13.82 8.70
C ASP A 384 -32.66 -12.78 9.34
N LYS A 385 -31.50 -13.21 9.83
CA LYS A 385 -30.46 -12.31 10.34
C LYS A 385 -29.96 -11.37 9.25
N ALA A 386 -29.60 -11.90 8.08
CA ALA A 386 -29.11 -11.07 6.98
C ALA A 386 -30.17 -10.09 6.45
N ALA A 387 -31.43 -10.53 6.34
CA ALA A 387 -32.55 -9.69 5.95
C ALA A 387 -32.77 -8.54 6.93
N TYR A 388 -32.77 -8.83 8.23
CA TYR A 388 -32.90 -7.82 9.28
C TYR A 388 -31.81 -6.74 9.20
N LEU A 389 -30.55 -7.15 9.06
CA LEU A 389 -29.41 -6.21 8.97
C LEU A 389 -29.48 -5.32 7.73
N MET A 390 -30.01 -5.84 6.62
CA MET A 390 -30.16 -5.10 5.36
C MET A 390 -31.49 -4.34 5.24
N GLY A 391 -32.40 -4.46 6.21
CA GLY A 391 -33.73 -3.86 6.14
C GLY A 391 -34.62 -4.46 5.05
N LEU A 392 -34.48 -5.77 4.80
CA LEU A 392 -35.19 -6.51 3.76
C LEU A 392 -36.15 -7.54 4.37
N ASN A 393 -37.05 -8.09 3.53
CA ASN A 393 -37.91 -9.20 3.91
C ASN A 393 -37.25 -10.54 3.54
N SER A 394 -37.13 -11.47 4.49
CA SER A 394 -36.48 -12.76 4.29
C SER A 394 -37.16 -13.62 3.21
N ALA A 395 -38.49 -13.61 3.17
CA ALA A 395 -39.25 -14.40 2.19
C ALA A 395 -39.01 -13.88 0.76
N ASP A 396 -38.87 -12.57 0.60
CA ASP A 396 -38.54 -11.96 -0.70
C ASP A 396 -37.10 -12.28 -1.13
N ILE A 397 -36.14 -12.34 -0.20
CA ILE A 397 -34.76 -12.79 -0.50
C ILE A 397 -34.77 -14.24 -0.97
N ILE A 398 -35.41 -15.15 -0.21
CA ILE A 398 -35.51 -16.57 -0.58
C ILE A 398 -36.17 -16.71 -1.95
N LYS A 399 -37.28 -16.01 -2.18
CA LYS A 399 -37.99 -16.03 -3.46
C LYS A 399 -37.11 -15.48 -4.58
N GLY A 400 -36.39 -14.39 -4.36
CA GLY A 400 -35.48 -13.81 -5.35
C GLY A 400 -34.31 -14.72 -5.70
N LEU A 401 -33.80 -15.47 -4.73
CA LEU A 401 -32.70 -16.43 -4.90
C LEU A 401 -33.15 -17.72 -5.59
N CYS A 402 -34.22 -18.35 -5.11
CA CYS A 402 -34.71 -19.63 -5.62
C CYS A 402 -35.56 -19.49 -6.90
N HIS A 403 -36.28 -18.37 -7.04
CA HIS A 403 -37.24 -18.12 -8.11
C HIS A 403 -37.09 -16.71 -8.72
N PRO A 404 -35.90 -16.33 -9.21
CA PRO A 404 -35.69 -15.04 -9.84
C PRO A 404 -36.62 -14.83 -11.04
N ARG A 405 -37.08 -13.58 -11.20
CA ARG A 405 -37.86 -13.16 -12.37
C ARG A 405 -36.93 -12.58 -13.42
N VAL A 406 -37.02 -13.08 -14.64
CA VAL A 406 -36.22 -12.63 -15.79
C VAL A 406 -37.15 -12.02 -16.82
N LYS A 407 -36.77 -10.86 -17.36
CA LYS A 407 -37.53 -10.20 -18.43
C LYS A 407 -37.19 -10.85 -19.76
N VAL A 408 -38.20 -11.40 -20.44
CA VAL A 408 -38.09 -12.02 -21.76
C VAL A 408 -39.05 -11.29 -22.69
N GLY A 409 -38.51 -10.46 -23.59
CA GLY A 409 -39.31 -9.52 -24.37
C GLY A 409 -40.02 -8.51 -23.46
N ASN A 410 -41.36 -8.52 -23.48
CA ASN A 410 -42.20 -7.63 -22.68
C ASN A 410 -42.75 -8.29 -21.39
N GLU A 411 -42.48 -9.57 -21.16
CA GLU A 411 -43.03 -10.33 -20.04
C GLU A 411 -41.96 -10.69 -19.00
N TRP A 412 -42.41 -10.92 -17.75
CA TRP A 412 -41.55 -11.38 -16.65
C TRP A 412 -41.85 -12.84 -16.35
N VAL A 413 -40.87 -13.70 -16.60
CA VAL A 413 -40.97 -15.14 -16.38
C VAL A 413 -40.21 -15.52 -15.12
N THR A 414 -40.83 -16.31 -14.25
CA THR A 414 -40.17 -16.88 -13.08
C THR A 414 -39.32 -18.07 -13.51
N LYS A 415 -38.03 -18.03 -13.16
CA LYS A 415 -37.06 -19.09 -13.46
C LYS A 415 -36.68 -19.82 -12.18
N GLY A 416 -36.78 -21.15 -12.18
CA GLY A 416 -36.24 -21.97 -11.10
C GLY A 416 -34.71 -22.04 -11.11
N GLN A 417 -34.10 -22.19 -9.94
CA GLN A 417 -32.65 -22.30 -9.77
C GLN A 417 -32.30 -23.60 -9.06
N SER A 418 -31.22 -24.25 -9.48
CA SER A 418 -30.63 -25.35 -8.72
C SER A 418 -29.85 -24.86 -7.51
N VAL A 419 -29.58 -25.74 -6.55
CA VAL A 419 -28.85 -25.40 -5.31
C VAL A 419 -27.52 -24.73 -5.63
N GLN A 420 -26.76 -25.25 -6.60
CA GLN A 420 -25.49 -24.69 -7.01
C GLN A 420 -25.63 -23.27 -7.59
N GLN A 421 -26.66 -23.03 -8.40
CA GLN A 421 -26.91 -21.70 -8.97
C GLN A 421 -27.30 -20.67 -7.90
N VAL A 422 -28.05 -21.10 -6.87
CA VAL A 422 -28.35 -20.26 -5.71
C VAL A 422 -27.07 -19.87 -4.97
N TYR A 423 -26.19 -20.83 -4.65
CA TYR A 423 -24.91 -20.53 -3.99
C TYR A 423 -24.02 -19.59 -4.80
N TYR A 424 -23.96 -19.76 -6.13
CA TYR A 424 -23.25 -18.80 -6.99
C TYR A 424 -23.85 -17.39 -6.92
N SER A 425 -25.18 -17.29 -6.86
CA SER A 425 -25.88 -16.01 -6.76
C SER A 425 -25.64 -15.35 -5.39
N VAL A 426 -25.69 -16.10 -4.30
CA VAL A 426 -25.39 -15.62 -2.93
C VAL A 426 -23.96 -15.08 -2.87
N GLY A 427 -22.98 -15.85 -3.35
CA GLY A 427 -21.58 -15.39 -3.38
C GLY A 427 -21.38 -14.17 -4.28
N ALA A 428 -22.06 -14.10 -5.43
CA ALA A 428 -22.01 -12.93 -6.30
C ALA A 428 -22.62 -11.68 -5.64
N LEU A 429 -23.72 -11.83 -4.90
CA LEU A 429 -24.35 -10.75 -4.15
C LEU A 429 -23.45 -10.27 -3.00
N ALA A 430 -22.87 -11.18 -2.21
CA ALA A 430 -21.94 -10.84 -1.13
C ALA A 430 -20.77 -9.98 -1.65
N LYS A 431 -20.15 -10.40 -2.76
CA LYS A 431 -19.07 -9.65 -3.43
C LYS A 431 -19.53 -8.28 -3.94
N SER A 432 -20.73 -8.21 -4.51
CA SER A 432 -21.32 -6.97 -5.05
C SER A 432 -21.64 -5.97 -3.94
N VAL A 433 -22.23 -6.44 -2.83
CA VAL A 433 -22.51 -5.61 -1.65
C VAL A 433 -21.21 -5.06 -1.07
N TYR A 434 -20.20 -5.91 -0.88
CA TYR A 434 -18.90 -5.49 -0.36
C TYR A 434 -18.22 -4.45 -1.26
N GLU A 435 -18.16 -4.70 -2.57
CA GLU A 435 -17.58 -3.76 -3.55
C GLU A 435 -18.29 -2.41 -3.54
N LYS A 436 -19.63 -2.41 -3.58
CA LYS A 436 -20.41 -1.16 -3.58
C LYS A 436 -20.27 -0.41 -2.27
N MET A 437 -20.24 -1.11 -1.14
CA MET A 437 -19.98 -0.53 0.18
C MET A 437 -18.59 0.12 0.22
N PHE A 438 -17.55 -0.58 -0.23
CA PHE A 438 -16.19 -0.05 -0.28
C PHE A 438 -16.08 1.19 -1.18
N LEU A 439 -16.68 1.15 -2.38
CA LEU A 439 -16.71 2.31 -3.28
C LEU A 439 -17.48 3.49 -2.67
N TRP A 440 -18.60 3.23 -1.99
CA TRP A 440 -19.35 4.27 -1.30
C TRP A 440 -18.54 4.88 -0.15
N MET A 441 -17.80 4.08 0.61
CA MET A 441 -16.87 4.58 1.64
C MET A 441 -15.84 5.53 1.02
N VAL A 442 -15.25 5.18 -0.12
CA VAL A 442 -14.30 6.05 -0.83
C VAL A 442 -14.97 7.37 -1.25
N VAL A 443 -16.20 7.33 -1.76
CA VAL A 443 -16.95 8.55 -2.09
C VAL A 443 -17.20 9.42 -0.86
N ARG A 444 -17.58 8.82 0.28
CA ARG A 444 -17.78 9.55 1.54
C ARG A 444 -16.48 10.14 2.08
N ILE A 445 -15.37 9.43 1.98
CA ILE A 445 -14.03 9.92 2.33
C ILE A 445 -13.70 11.14 1.46
N ASN A 446 -13.90 11.06 0.14
CA ASN A 446 -13.62 12.17 -0.76
C ASN A 446 -14.46 13.42 -0.46
N GLN A 447 -15.71 13.26 -0.02
CA GLN A 447 -16.53 14.40 0.44
C GLN A 447 -15.97 15.07 1.70
N SER A 448 -15.23 14.33 2.53
CA SER A 448 -14.56 14.86 3.73
C SER A 448 -13.28 15.62 3.35
N LEU A 449 -12.55 15.11 2.35
CA LEU A 449 -11.30 15.68 1.83
C LEU A 449 -11.51 16.88 0.90
N ASP A 450 -12.74 17.10 0.43
CA ASP A 450 -13.11 18.26 -0.38
C ASP A 450 -13.24 19.51 0.50
N THR A 451 -12.34 20.46 0.30
CA THR A 451 -12.46 21.78 0.91
C THR A 451 -13.26 22.65 -0.05
N LYS A 452 -14.46 23.05 0.34
CA LYS A 452 -15.21 24.05 -0.44
C LYS A 452 -14.33 25.30 -0.58
N GLN A 453 -13.88 25.60 -1.79
CA GLN A 453 -13.36 26.93 -2.12
C GLN A 453 -14.43 27.96 -1.74
N PRO A 454 -14.06 29.10 -1.14
CA PRO A 454 -14.98 30.23 -0.99
C PRO A 454 -15.60 30.57 -2.36
N PRO A 455 -16.87 31.03 -2.41
CA PRO A 455 -17.58 31.33 -3.67
C PRO A 455 -16.84 32.30 -4.61
N ASP A 456 -15.90 33.09 -4.10
CA ASP A 456 -15.21 34.15 -4.85
C ASP A 456 -14.25 33.65 -5.95
N GLU A 457 -14.00 32.34 -6.07
CA GLU A 457 -13.23 31.75 -7.19
C GLU A 457 -14.08 30.93 -8.18
N GLN A 458 -15.39 30.78 -7.94
CA GLN A 458 -16.28 30.09 -8.89
C GLN A 458 -16.69 30.97 -10.09
N GLU A 459 -16.65 32.29 -9.95
CA GLU A 459 -16.98 33.22 -11.05
C GLU A 459 -15.94 33.24 -12.18
N ALA A 460 -14.72 32.70 -11.96
CA ALA A 460 -13.69 32.65 -13.01
C ALA A 460 -13.84 31.45 -13.98
N LYS A 461 -14.79 30.54 -13.75
CA LYS A 461 -15.04 29.38 -14.63
C LYS A 461 -16.23 29.57 -15.59
N SER A 462 -16.92 30.71 -15.56
CA SER A 462 -17.99 31.03 -16.52
C SER A 462 -17.56 31.92 -17.68
N GLU A 463 -16.30 32.36 -17.71
CA GLU A 463 -15.73 33.08 -18.85
C GLU A 463 -14.49 32.35 -19.36
N TYR A 464 -14.65 31.21 -20.04
CA TYR A 464 -13.80 30.75 -21.16
C TYR A 464 -14.46 29.57 -21.89
#